data_AF-A0A661LMP1-F1
#
_entry.id   AF-A0A661LMP1-F1
#
_cell.length_a   1.000
_cell.length_b   1.000
_cell.length_c   1.000
_cell.angle_alpha   90.00
_cell.angle_beta   90.00
_cell.angle_gamma   90.00
#
_symmetry.space_group_name_H-M   'P 1'
#
loop_
_entity.id
_entity.type
_entity.pdbx_description
1 polymer ?
#
loop_
_entity_poly.entity_id
_entity_poly.type
_entity_poly.pdbx_seq_one_letter_code
_entity_poly.pdbx_strand_id
1 'polypeptide(L)'
;MAEITTKETAMLEYERPAIDRGYANQTLHIDLSSPEISIEPVTQKMKEVFIGGKGFDLWLLWNAVSENTRWDDPENAICIASGPLGGTPTFPGSGKSIVTSISPTTGIVIDSNVGGYFGPYLKFSGFDALAVVGKSSGDTVILIDGIDQKIQIFDMPGLPEDSYGLSAVLTDFFAKGKEQDISVVSTGPGAKHTLIGCLNFTWYDPKRKRVRYKQAGRGGIGTVFADKGIRAIVARWDGVTLDSNRPADKETLKAVSKAYSKEIRELDPKQNEMSRVGTTHLVPIMNDFDLLPTHNFRYGSHPGANNIGRDVYQHLFDPGFDGCWKGCTVACSHGVKDFVPMTGPYKGRKVFVDGPEYETIAGCGSNIGVFDPFTILEMNFYCDAYGLDTISVGTSIAFAMECFELGLINTTHTGGVDLSFGNRLSALELLHQMARGEGFGAIVGQGVRRMKQIFEKEYGADPEIMKDIGMESKGLEFSEYMTKESLAQQGGYGLALKG
;
A
#
# COMPACT_ATOMS: atom_id res chain seq x y z
N MET A 1 -10.60 -13.76 23.67
CA MET A 1 -9.58 -13.89 22.60
C MET A 1 -8.75 -15.12 22.94
N ALA A 2 -8.31 -15.90 21.95
CA ALA A 2 -7.33 -16.95 22.21
C ALA A 2 -6.08 -16.31 22.84
N GLU A 3 -5.43 -17.02 23.75
CA GLU A 3 -4.20 -16.54 24.39
C GLU A 3 -3.10 -16.41 23.31
N ILE A 4 -2.64 -15.18 23.07
CA ILE A 4 -1.60 -14.91 22.08
C ILE A 4 -0.29 -15.41 22.68
N THR A 5 0.30 -16.43 22.06
CA THR A 5 1.60 -16.94 22.47
C THR A 5 2.68 -15.99 21.95
N THR A 6 3.54 -15.50 22.83
CA THR A 6 4.62 -14.57 22.47
C THR A 6 5.95 -15.09 22.99
N LYS A 7 6.95 -15.18 22.12
CA LYS A 7 8.34 -15.44 22.50
C LYS A 7 9.20 -14.27 22.03
N GLU A 8 9.74 -13.50 22.97
CA GLU A 8 10.75 -12.49 22.65
C GLU A 8 12.04 -13.18 22.21
N THR A 9 12.57 -12.79 21.05
CA THR A 9 13.78 -13.35 20.45
C THR A 9 14.96 -12.38 20.50
N ALA A 10 14.68 -11.08 20.52
CA ALA A 10 15.68 -10.02 20.64
C ALA A 10 15.08 -8.78 21.31
N MET A 11 15.92 -8.02 22.01
CA MET A 11 15.53 -6.76 22.62
C MET A 11 16.73 -5.80 22.70
N LEU A 12 16.47 -4.53 22.42
CA LEU A 12 17.40 -3.41 22.63
C LEU A 12 16.70 -2.29 23.40
N GLU A 13 17.24 -1.95 24.57
CA GLU A 13 16.94 -0.67 25.24
C GLU A 13 17.84 0.41 24.65
N TYR A 14 17.29 1.60 24.40
CA TYR A 14 18.06 2.70 23.80
C TYR A 14 17.73 4.04 24.48
N GLU A 15 18.64 5.00 24.32
CA GLU A 15 18.38 6.38 24.70
C GLU A 15 17.81 7.12 23.50
N ARG A 16 16.54 7.52 23.58
CA ARG A 16 15.86 8.21 22.50
C ARG A 16 16.43 9.63 22.31
N PRO A 17 16.92 9.99 21.11
CA PRO A 17 17.44 11.32 20.86
C PRO A 17 16.31 12.35 20.85
N ALA A 18 16.63 13.57 21.24
CA ALA A 18 15.74 14.69 21.00
C ALA A 18 15.74 15.02 19.50
N ILE A 19 14.54 15.09 18.91
CA ILE A 19 14.41 15.55 17.52
C ILE A 19 14.92 16.99 17.42
N ASP A 20 15.70 17.30 16.40
CA ASP A 20 16.16 18.64 16.10
C ASP A 20 15.91 18.96 14.63
N ARG A 21 15.17 20.04 14.38
CA ARG A 21 14.85 20.54 13.03
C ARG A 21 14.24 19.46 12.12
N GLY A 22 13.42 18.59 12.70
CA GLY A 22 12.73 17.51 11.98
C GLY A 22 13.50 16.20 11.83
N TYR A 23 14.72 16.11 12.38
CA TYR A 23 15.57 14.92 12.36
C TYR A 23 15.74 14.32 13.75
N ALA A 24 15.59 13.01 13.86
CA ALA A 24 15.96 12.26 15.06
C ALA A 24 17.46 11.92 15.09
N ASN A 25 18.15 12.00 13.94
CA ASN A 25 19.58 11.77 13.76
C ASN A 25 20.05 10.31 13.93
N GLN A 26 19.12 9.36 13.87
CA GLN A 26 19.43 7.93 13.96
C GLN A 26 18.66 7.14 12.90
N THR A 27 19.24 6.02 12.45
CA THR A 27 18.58 4.98 11.68
C THR A 27 18.57 3.69 12.48
N LEU A 28 17.45 2.97 12.46
CA LEU A 28 17.29 1.67 13.09
C LEU A 28 17.58 0.58 12.06
N HIS A 29 18.43 -0.38 12.42
CA HIS A 29 18.75 -1.55 11.60
C HIS A 29 18.38 -2.81 12.36
N ILE A 30 17.70 -3.71 11.67
CA ILE A 30 17.28 -5.01 12.21
C ILE A 30 17.68 -6.09 11.21
N ASP A 31 18.47 -7.04 11.67
CA ASP A 31 18.66 -8.31 10.98
C ASP A 31 17.69 -9.34 11.59
N LEU A 32 17.07 -10.15 10.73
CA LEU A 32 16.18 -11.24 11.14
C LEU A 32 16.88 -12.60 11.15
N SER A 33 18.01 -12.72 10.47
CA SER A 33 18.82 -13.95 10.40
C SER A 33 19.81 -14.04 11.55
N SER A 34 20.29 -12.90 12.04
CA SER A 34 20.89 -12.75 13.36
C SER A 34 19.96 -11.86 14.18
N PRO A 35 19.65 -12.13 15.46
CA PRO A 35 18.77 -11.29 16.28
C PRO A 35 19.44 -9.95 16.68
N GLU A 36 20.12 -9.31 15.73
CA GLU A 36 20.85 -8.07 15.90
C GLU A 36 19.93 -6.87 15.65
N ILE A 37 19.89 -5.98 16.62
CA ILE A 37 19.25 -4.68 16.53
C ILE A 37 20.36 -3.65 16.75
N SER A 38 20.59 -2.78 15.78
CA SER A 38 21.62 -1.75 15.86
C SER A 38 21.08 -0.38 15.48
N ILE A 39 21.71 0.65 16.02
CA ILE A 39 21.34 2.05 15.79
C ILE A 39 22.55 2.75 15.21
N GLU A 40 22.38 3.35 14.05
CA GLU A 40 23.43 4.07 13.35
C GLU A 40 23.11 5.56 13.23
N PRO A 41 24.13 6.44 13.16
CA PRO A 41 23.89 7.88 13.06
C PRO A 41 23.46 8.29 11.65
N VAL A 42 22.48 9.19 11.56
CA VAL A 42 22.25 9.96 10.33
C VAL A 42 23.35 11.01 10.20
N THR A 43 24.28 10.76 9.28
CA THR A 43 25.41 11.65 9.04
C THR A 43 24.98 13.00 8.45
N GLN A 44 25.83 14.02 8.59
CA GLN A 44 25.59 15.32 7.95
C GLN A 44 25.49 15.20 6.43
N LYS A 45 26.34 14.35 5.81
CA LYS A 45 26.29 14.04 4.38
C LYS A 45 24.93 13.49 3.97
N MET A 46 24.33 12.60 4.77
CA MET A 46 23.00 12.06 4.46
C MET A 46 21.97 13.17 4.37
N LYS A 47 21.93 14.08 5.34
CA LYS A 47 20.97 15.20 5.36
C LYS A 47 21.15 16.14 4.18
N GLU A 48 22.40 16.48 3.85
CA GLU A 48 22.71 17.43 2.78
C GLU A 48 22.42 16.87 1.38
N VAL A 49 22.70 15.58 1.16
CA VAL A 49 22.56 14.95 -0.16
C VAL A 49 21.18 14.35 -0.38
N PHE A 50 20.64 13.66 0.64
CA PHE A 50 19.45 12.83 0.50
C PHE A 50 18.22 13.40 1.19
N ILE A 51 18.38 14.43 2.04
CA ILE A 51 17.33 15.15 2.78
C ILE A 51 16.57 14.29 3.80
N GLY A 52 16.04 13.12 3.43
CA GLY A 52 15.18 12.26 4.25
C GLY A 52 14.22 11.46 3.37
N GLY A 53 13.27 10.73 3.98
CA GLY A 53 12.27 9.94 3.25
C GLY A 53 12.91 9.02 2.20
N LYS A 54 12.43 9.09 0.95
CA LYS A 54 12.95 8.28 -0.18
C LYS A 54 14.49 8.33 -0.31
N GLY A 55 15.11 9.48 -0.05
CA GLY A 55 16.57 9.59 -0.14
C GLY A 55 17.30 8.75 0.91
N PHE A 56 16.77 8.69 2.14
CA PHE A 56 17.35 7.85 3.19
C PHE A 56 17.09 6.37 2.92
N ASP A 57 15.87 6.04 2.47
CA ASP A 57 15.53 4.68 2.07
C ASP A 57 16.47 4.16 0.97
N LEU A 58 16.69 4.94 -0.10
CA LEU A 58 17.62 4.58 -1.17
C LEU A 58 19.07 4.50 -0.69
N TRP A 59 19.50 5.37 0.22
CA TRP A 59 20.83 5.30 0.81
C TRP A 59 21.01 3.99 1.61
N LEU A 60 20.04 3.63 2.45
CA LEU A 60 20.10 2.40 3.23
C LEU A 60 20.06 1.17 2.32
N LEU A 61 19.15 1.13 1.35
CA LEU A 61 19.08 0.02 0.39
C LEU A 61 20.38 -0.12 -0.41
N TRP A 62 20.95 0.99 -0.91
CA TRP A 62 22.21 0.98 -1.65
C TRP A 62 23.37 0.35 -0.86
N ASN A 63 23.43 0.58 0.45
CA ASN A 63 24.47 0.01 1.30
C ASN A 63 24.20 -1.44 1.72
N ALA A 64 22.93 -1.88 1.66
CA ALA A 64 22.54 -3.23 2.02
C ALA A 64 22.73 -4.25 0.88
N VAL A 65 22.64 -3.82 -0.38
CA VAL A 65 22.56 -4.72 -1.54
C VAL A 65 23.76 -4.61 -2.48
N SER A 66 23.91 -5.60 -3.35
CA SER A 66 24.86 -5.65 -4.45
C SER A 66 24.15 -5.77 -5.80
N GLU A 67 24.88 -5.71 -6.91
CA GLU A 67 24.35 -5.95 -8.26
C GLU A 67 23.74 -7.35 -8.46
N ASN A 68 24.13 -8.31 -7.61
CA ASN A 68 23.67 -9.69 -7.68
C ASN A 68 22.48 -9.97 -6.76
N THR A 69 22.13 -9.04 -5.88
CA THR A 69 20.98 -9.19 -4.99
C THR A 69 19.69 -9.34 -5.78
N ARG A 70 18.86 -10.28 -5.37
CA ARG A 70 17.51 -10.53 -5.86
C ARG A 70 16.48 -10.21 -4.79
N TRP A 71 15.22 -10.14 -5.21
CA TRP A 71 14.13 -9.66 -4.35
C TRP A 71 13.92 -10.55 -3.12
N ASP A 72 14.22 -11.84 -3.22
CA ASP A 72 14.07 -12.87 -2.20
C ASP A 72 15.39 -13.20 -1.50
N ASP A 73 16.46 -12.43 -1.71
CA ASP A 73 17.69 -12.65 -0.94
C ASP A 73 17.57 -12.03 0.47
N PRO A 74 18.22 -12.62 1.49
CA PRO A 74 18.23 -12.07 2.85
C PRO A 74 18.75 -10.62 2.91
N GLU A 75 19.72 -10.27 2.08
CA GLU A 75 20.33 -8.94 2.01
C GLU A 75 19.42 -7.86 1.39
N ASN A 76 18.38 -8.23 0.64
CA ASN A 76 17.43 -7.26 0.09
C ASN A 76 16.69 -6.56 1.24
N ALA A 77 17.00 -5.29 1.51
CA ALA A 77 16.41 -4.58 2.62
C ALA A 77 14.98 -4.13 2.33
N ILE A 78 14.15 -4.10 3.37
CA ILE A 78 12.95 -3.26 3.41
C ILE A 78 13.31 -2.02 4.21
N CYS A 79 13.35 -0.86 3.53
CA CYS A 79 13.62 0.42 4.17
C CYS A 79 12.33 1.23 4.30
N ILE A 80 12.10 1.84 5.46
CA ILE A 80 10.95 2.72 5.71
C ILE A 80 11.46 4.03 6.30
N ALA A 81 11.21 5.15 5.63
CA ALA A 81 11.61 6.47 6.12
C ALA A 81 10.51 7.52 5.99
N SER A 82 10.63 8.55 6.82
CA SER A 82 9.85 9.77 6.74
C SER A 82 10.75 10.96 6.39
N GLY A 83 10.22 11.94 5.68
CA GLY A 83 10.93 13.20 5.42
C GLY A 83 11.05 14.07 6.69
N PRO A 84 11.90 15.11 6.69
CA PRO A 84 12.08 16.01 7.85
C PRO A 84 10.81 16.74 8.26
N LEU A 85 9.92 17.07 7.32
CA LEU A 85 8.60 17.66 7.61
C LEU A 85 7.58 16.63 8.12
N GLY A 86 7.88 15.34 7.98
CA GLY A 86 6.97 14.27 8.34
C GLY A 86 6.63 14.26 9.83
N GLY A 87 5.35 14.04 10.14
CA GLY A 87 4.80 14.10 11.48
C GLY A 87 4.39 15.49 11.96
N THR A 88 4.54 16.55 11.17
CA THR A 88 4.15 17.91 11.57
C THR A 88 2.62 18.09 11.62
N PRO A 89 1.95 18.15 12.78
CA PRO A 89 0.48 18.02 12.86
C PRO A 89 -0.33 19.19 12.27
N THR A 90 0.29 20.32 11.94
CA THR A 90 -0.40 21.46 11.31
C THR A 90 -0.16 21.58 9.82
N PHE A 91 0.78 20.81 9.27
CA PHE A 91 1.17 20.93 7.88
C PHE A 91 0.37 19.92 7.02
N PRO A 92 -0.37 20.36 5.99
CA PRO A 92 -1.16 19.46 5.17
C PRO A 92 -0.30 18.38 4.51
N GLY A 93 -0.72 17.12 4.61
CA GLY A 93 -0.03 15.99 3.96
C GLY A 93 1.26 15.51 4.62
N SER A 94 1.52 15.85 5.89
CA SER A 94 2.78 15.52 6.56
C SER A 94 2.88 14.10 7.16
N GLY A 95 1.85 13.25 7.11
CA GLY A 95 1.93 11.88 7.64
C GLY A 95 2.30 10.88 6.57
N LYS A 96 3.39 11.12 5.85
CA LYS A 96 3.84 10.26 4.74
C LYS A 96 5.06 9.45 5.14
N SER A 97 5.04 8.19 4.76
CA SER A 97 6.19 7.28 4.73
C SER A 97 6.51 6.92 3.29
N ILE A 98 7.78 6.62 3.04
CA ILE A 98 8.22 5.90 1.85
C ILE A 98 8.67 4.51 2.30
N VAL A 99 8.48 3.52 1.44
CA VAL A 99 9.03 2.18 1.61
C VAL A 99 9.82 1.82 0.35
N THR A 100 11.02 1.29 0.50
CA THR A 100 11.83 0.80 -0.64
C THR A 100 12.33 -0.62 -0.44
N SER A 101 12.50 -1.33 -1.54
CA SER A 101 13.15 -2.65 -1.61
C SER A 101 13.51 -2.97 -3.08
N ILE A 102 14.15 -4.10 -3.35
CA ILE A 102 14.16 -4.70 -4.68
C ILE A 102 12.83 -5.42 -4.91
N SER A 103 12.15 -5.07 -5.98
CA SER A 103 10.79 -5.53 -6.28
C SER A 103 10.77 -6.93 -6.90
N PRO A 104 9.86 -7.82 -6.44
CA PRO A 104 9.63 -9.13 -7.07
C PRO A 104 9.01 -9.06 -8.47
N THR A 105 8.23 -8.02 -8.79
CA THR A 105 7.58 -7.90 -10.10
C THR A 105 8.53 -7.39 -11.18
N THR A 106 9.45 -6.51 -10.81
CA THR A 106 10.32 -5.81 -11.76
C THR A 106 11.78 -6.27 -11.72
N GLY A 107 12.24 -6.81 -10.58
CA GLY A 107 13.65 -7.16 -10.35
C GLY A 107 14.56 -5.95 -10.13
N ILE A 108 14.00 -4.74 -9.97
CA ILE A 108 14.74 -3.50 -9.74
C ILE A 108 14.26 -2.80 -8.46
N VAL A 109 14.91 -1.70 -8.09
CA VAL A 109 14.51 -0.90 -6.92
C VAL A 109 13.11 -0.32 -7.12
N ILE A 110 12.24 -0.51 -6.13
CA ILE A 110 10.91 0.11 -6.05
C ILE A 110 10.84 1.06 -4.86
N ASP A 111 10.09 2.14 -5.02
CA ASP A 111 9.61 2.97 -3.92
C ASP A 111 8.07 3.08 -3.93
N SER A 112 7.49 3.04 -2.74
CA SER A 112 6.04 3.13 -2.53
C SER A 112 5.73 4.14 -1.43
N ASN A 113 4.87 5.13 -1.75
CA ASN A 113 4.46 6.17 -0.81
C ASN A 113 3.16 5.76 -0.11
N VAL A 114 3.10 5.99 1.19
CA VAL A 114 1.94 5.66 2.00
C VAL A 114 1.67 6.75 3.03
N GLY A 115 0.39 6.98 3.33
CA GLY A 115 -0.04 7.86 4.42
C GLY A 115 -0.15 7.10 5.74
N GLY A 116 -0.43 7.81 6.82
CA GLY A 116 -0.69 7.18 8.11
C GLY A 116 0.28 7.63 9.18
N TYR A 117 0.35 6.84 10.25
CA TYR A 117 0.97 7.25 11.50
C TYR A 117 2.33 6.59 11.73
N PHE A 118 2.64 5.49 11.02
CA PHE A 118 3.86 4.73 11.24
C PHE A 118 5.13 5.56 11.07
N GLY A 119 5.31 6.25 9.93
CA GLY A 119 6.51 7.09 9.71
C GLY A 119 6.70 8.19 10.76
N PRO A 120 5.65 8.97 11.08
CA PRO A 120 5.69 9.89 12.20
C PRO A 120 6.05 9.23 13.53
N TYR A 121 5.45 8.08 13.87
CA TYR A 121 5.69 7.38 15.14
C TYR A 121 7.08 6.78 15.22
N LEU A 122 7.61 6.25 14.11
CA LEU A 122 9.00 5.82 13.98
C LEU A 122 9.96 7.00 14.26
N LYS A 123 9.72 8.16 13.63
CA LYS A 123 10.52 9.37 13.89
C LYS A 123 10.45 9.80 15.34
N PHE A 124 9.25 9.89 15.91
CA PHE A 124 9.10 10.32 17.29
C PHE A 124 9.65 9.32 18.30
N SER A 125 9.75 8.04 17.92
CA SER A 125 10.49 7.02 18.65
C SER A 125 12.01 7.18 18.55
N GLY A 126 12.52 8.07 17.69
CA GLY A 126 13.95 8.39 17.62
C GLY A 126 14.64 8.02 16.31
N PHE A 127 13.91 7.57 15.28
CA PHE A 127 14.53 7.04 14.05
C PHE A 127 14.01 7.73 12.80
N ASP A 128 14.90 8.33 12.01
CA ASP A 128 14.54 8.95 10.73
C ASP A 128 14.24 7.92 9.63
N ALA A 129 14.81 6.71 9.76
CA ALA A 129 14.62 5.58 8.87
C ALA A 129 14.83 4.25 9.60
N LEU A 130 14.20 3.21 9.06
CA LEU A 130 14.33 1.80 9.47
C LEU A 130 14.84 1.00 8.26
N ALA A 131 15.77 0.07 8.47
CA ALA A 131 16.13 -0.97 7.51
C ALA A 131 15.99 -2.35 8.16
N VAL A 132 15.27 -3.25 7.48
CA VAL A 132 15.11 -4.66 7.89
C VAL A 132 15.72 -5.57 6.83
N VAL A 133 16.70 -6.37 7.23
CA VAL A 133 17.37 -7.39 6.42
C VAL A 133 17.21 -8.78 7.05
N GLY A 134 17.77 -9.81 6.41
CA GLY A 134 17.65 -11.18 6.86
C GLY A 134 16.28 -11.79 6.56
N LYS A 135 16.08 -13.01 7.05
CA LYS A 135 14.83 -13.76 7.06
C LYS A 135 14.67 -14.53 8.36
N SER A 136 13.42 -14.71 8.78
CA SER A 136 13.00 -15.56 9.90
C SER A 136 12.02 -16.63 9.41
N SER A 137 12.04 -17.79 10.05
CA SER A 137 11.07 -18.87 9.80
C SER A 137 9.82 -18.80 10.69
N GLY A 138 9.81 -17.92 11.69
CA GLY A 138 8.70 -17.72 12.64
C GLY A 138 7.75 -16.60 12.21
N ASP A 139 6.64 -16.46 12.94
CA ASP A 139 5.66 -15.37 12.74
C ASP A 139 6.20 -14.10 13.41
N THR A 140 7.09 -13.39 12.71
CA THR A 140 7.89 -12.32 13.32
C THR A 140 7.11 -11.02 13.47
N VAL A 141 7.07 -10.47 14.68
CA VAL A 141 6.53 -9.13 14.98
C VAL A 141 7.63 -8.27 15.57
N ILE A 142 7.86 -7.11 14.97
CA ILE A 142 8.82 -6.11 15.46
C ILE A 142 8.05 -5.00 16.17
N LEU A 143 8.37 -4.70 17.42
CA LEU A 143 7.84 -3.56 18.16
C LEU A 143 8.92 -2.49 18.30
N ILE A 144 8.58 -1.28 17.89
CA ILE A 144 9.35 -0.05 18.08
C ILE A 144 8.57 0.78 19.11
N ASP A 145 8.96 0.65 20.38
CA ASP A 145 8.33 1.34 21.50
C ASP A 145 9.10 2.61 21.85
N GLY A 146 8.62 3.75 21.34
CA GLY A 146 9.20 5.06 21.63
C GLY A 146 8.87 5.58 23.04
N ILE A 147 7.86 5.02 23.70
CA ILE A 147 7.43 5.43 25.05
C ILE A 147 8.32 4.76 26.08
N ASP A 148 8.43 3.43 26.01
CA ASP A 148 9.22 2.62 26.93
C ASP A 148 10.71 2.53 26.50
N GLN A 149 11.06 3.12 25.35
CA GLN A 149 12.41 3.18 24.76
C GLN A 149 13.02 1.79 24.52
N LYS A 150 12.23 0.91 23.91
CA LYS A 150 12.58 -0.48 23.61
C LYS A 150 12.30 -0.82 22.16
N ILE A 151 13.21 -1.57 21.56
CA ILE A 151 12.98 -2.30 20.32
C ILE A 151 12.92 -3.77 20.67
N GLN A 152 11.87 -4.48 20.26
CA GLN A 152 11.66 -5.89 20.59
C GLN A 152 11.27 -6.66 19.34
N ILE A 153 11.81 -7.87 19.21
CA ILE A 153 11.44 -8.83 18.17
C ILE A 153 10.77 -10.01 18.85
N PHE A 154 9.59 -10.38 18.35
CA PHE A 154 8.80 -11.49 18.86
C PHE A 154 8.56 -12.52 17.76
N ASP A 155 8.56 -13.79 18.15
CA ASP A 155 7.88 -14.87 17.43
C ASP A 155 6.48 -15.03 18.04
N MET A 156 5.44 -14.77 17.24
CA MET A 156 4.04 -14.72 17.66
C MET A 156 3.16 -15.63 16.80
N PRO A 157 3.22 -16.96 16.99
CA PRO A 157 2.43 -17.90 16.20
C PRO A 157 0.93 -17.77 16.47
N GLY A 158 0.12 -18.09 15.45
CA GLY A 158 -1.34 -18.16 15.58
C GLY A 158 -2.04 -16.80 15.53
N LEU A 159 -1.34 -15.75 15.08
CA LEU A 159 -1.95 -14.48 14.73
C LEU A 159 -2.94 -14.64 13.56
N PRO A 160 -3.96 -13.77 13.44
CA PRO A 160 -4.84 -13.76 12.28
C PRO A 160 -4.05 -13.62 10.96
N GLU A 161 -4.50 -14.33 9.94
CA GLU A 161 -3.86 -14.32 8.61
C GLU A 161 -4.13 -13.03 7.84
N ASP A 162 -5.37 -12.55 7.81
CA ASP A 162 -5.73 -11.33 7.10
C ASP A 162 -5.30 -10.06 7.85
N SER A 163 -4.98 -9.01 7.09
CA SER A 163 -4.49 -7.75 7.67
C SER A 163 -5.46 -7.14 8.69
N TYR A 164 -6.78 -7.15 8.42
CA TYR A 164 -7.76 -6.53 9.31
C TYR A 164 -7.77 -7.19 10.70
N GLY A 165 -7.84 -8.52 10.75
CA GLY A 165 -7.72 -9.27 11.99
C GLY A 165 -6.38 -9.03 12.69
N LEU A 166 -5.28 -9.12 11.93
CA LEU A 166 -3.92 -9.01 12.45
C LEU A 166 -3.66 -7.65 13.10
N SER A 167 -3.90 -6.58 12.36
CA SER A 167 -3.67 -5.22 12.83
C SER A 167 -4.57 -4.82 14.00
N ALA A 168 -5.82 -5.30 14.04
CA ALA A 168 -6.72 -5.05 15.17
C ALA A 168 -6.22 -5.72 16.44
N VAL A 169 -5.81 -6.99 16.35
CA VAL A 169 -5.25 -7.74 17.48
C VAL A 169 -3.96 -7.12 17.99
N LEU A 170 -3.03 -6.77 17.10
CA LEU A 170 -1.76 -6.14 17.50
C LEU A 170 -1.95 -4.73 18.06
N THR A 171 -2.91 -3.98 17.52
CA THR A 171 -3.28 -2.67 18.07
C THR A 171 -3.76 -2.82 19.51
N ASP A 172 -4.73 -3.69 19.77
CA ASP A 172 -5.24 -3.94 21.14
C ASP A 172 -4.15 -4.44 22.09
N PHE A 173 -3.36 -5.41 21.64
CA PHE A 173 -2.30 -6.04 22.43
C PHE A 173 -1.23 -5.04 22.90
N PHE A 174 -0.74 -4.17 22.01
CA PHE A 174 0.32 -3.21 22.34
C PHE A 174 -0.18 -1.86 22.86
N ALA A 175 -1.45 -1.53 22.67
CA ALA A 175 -2.02 -0.22 23.05
C ALA A 175 -2.06 0.05 24.55
N LYS A 176 -2.20 -0.99 25.39
CA LYS A 176 -2.45 -0.85 26.83
C LYS A 176 -3.62 0.13 27.12
N GLY A 177 -4.68 0.07 26.31
CA GLY A 177 -5.85 0.96 26.40
C GLY A 177 -5.69 2.35 25.74
N LYS A 178 -4.64 2.56 24.93
CA LYS A 178 -4.43 3.77 24.12
C LYS A 178 -4.19 3.42 22.65
N GLU A 179 -5.23 2.96 21.96
CA GLU A 179 -5.13 2.41 20.60
C GLU A 179 -4.63 3.43 19.57
N GLN A 180 -4.87 4.72 19.81
CA GLN A 180 -4.36 5.82 18.98
C GLN A 180 -2.84 5.97 19.00
N ASP A 181 -2.16 5.36 19.97
CA ASP A 181 -0.70 5.42 20.09
C ASP A 181 -0.01 4.32 19.27
N ILE A 182 -0.79 3.45 18.60
CA ILE A 182 -0.28 2.33 17.81
C ILE A 182 -0.48 2.59 16.32
N SER A 183 0.55 2.28 15.53
CA SER A 183 0.47 2.12 14.10
C SER A 183 1.16 0.82 13.70
N VAL A 184 0.49 0.04 12.86
CA VAL A 184 0.95 -1.28 12.41
C VAL A 184 1.22 -1.21 10.92
N VAL A 185 2.35 -1.77 10.51
CA VAL A 185 2.65 -2.13 9.12
C VAL A 185 2.47 -3.63 9.00
N SER A 186 1.62 -4.08 8.09
CA SER A 186 1.36 -5.51 7.87
C SER A 186 1.12 -5.81 6.39
N THR A 187 1.12 -7.09 6.06
CA THR A 187 0.62 -7.61 4.77
C THR A 187 -0.45 -8.68 5.03
N GLY A 188 -1.05 -9.24 3.99
CA GLY A 188 -2.04 -10.32 4.09
C GLY A 188 -1.60 -11.59 3.37
N PRO A 189 -2.45 -12.63 3.37
CA PRO A 189 -2.12 -13.94 2.82
C PRO A 189 -1.81 -13.94 1.32
N GLY A 190 -2.36 -13.00 0.55
CA GLY A 190 -2.07 -12.89 -0.89
C GLY A 190 -0.60 -12.62 -1.18
N ALA A 191 0.07 -11.83 -0.34
CA ALA A 191 1.49 -11.55 -0.50
C ALA A 191 2.39 -12.79 -0.34
N LYS A 192 1.94 -13.85 0.33
CA LYS A 192 2.70 -15.12 0.46
C LYS A 192 2.73 -15.93 -0.84
N HIS A 193 1.82 -15.63 -1.76
CA HIS A 193 1.55 -16.46 -2.94
C HIS A 193 1.62 -15.70 -4.26
N THR A 194 1.80 -14.38 -4.20
CA THR A 194 1.78 -13.48 -5.36
C THR A 194 2.98 -12.56 -5.35
N LEU A 195 3.37 -12.02 -6.52
CA LEU A 195 4.45 -11.04 -6.61
C LEU A 195 3.93 -9.61 -6.43
N ILE A 196 2.61 -9.41 -6.44
CA ILE A 196 1.96 -8.09 -6.40
C ILE A 196 1.50 -7.70 -4.98
N GLY A 197 2.13 -8.27 -3.95
CA GLY A 197 1.80 -8.00 -2.55
C GLY A 197 2.08 -6.56 -2.12
N CYS A 198 1.18 -5.97 -1.34
CA CYS A 198 1.32 -4.61 -0.81
C CYS A 198 1.44 -4.58 0.72
N LEU A 199 1.83 -3.43 1.27
CA LEU A 199 1.85 -3.21 2.72
C LEU A 199 0.70 -2.28 3.14
N ASN A 200 -0.01 -2.67 4.19
CA ASN A 200 -1.01 -1.88 4.89
C ASN A 200 -0.37 -1.12 6.05
N PHE A 201 -0.59 0.19 6.11
CA PHE A 201 -0.14 1.09 7.17
C PHE A 201 -1.37 1.62 7.90
N THR A 202 -1.39 1.43 9.21
CA THR A 202 -2.60 1.74 9.98
C THR A 202 -2.55 3.08 10.70
N TRP A 203 -3.73 3.65 10.93
CA TRP A 203 -3.96 4.59 12.03
C TRP A 203 -5.26 4.23 12.73
N TYR A 204 -5.38 4.62 14.00
CA TYR A 204 -6.63 4.47 14.72
C TYR A 204 -7.54 5.68 14.49
N ASP A 205 -8.78 5.43 14.11
CA ASP A 205 -9.85 6.42 14.05
C ASP A 205 -10.62 6.42 15.39
N PRO A 206 -10.40 7.41 16.27
CA PRO A 206 -11.05 7.46 17.57
C PRO A 206 -12.56 7.77 17.47
N LYS A 207 -13.02 8.42 16.39
CA LYS A 207 -14.45 8.69 16.17
C LYS A 207 -15.18 7.39 15.87
N ARG A 208 -14.57 6.52 15.06
CA ARG A 208 -15.14 5.23 14.64
C ARG A 208 -14.67 4.04 15.48
N LYS A 209 -13.76 4.29 16.43
CA LYS A 209 -13.15 3.30 17.35
C LYS A 209 -12.59 2.09 16.60
N ARG A 210 -11.81 2.34 15.54
CA ARG A 210 -11.28 1.27 14.70
C ARG A 210 -9.97 1.63 14.03
N VAL A 211 -9.24 0.59 13.66
CA VAL A 211 -8.07 0.68 12.77
C VAL A 211 -8.53 0.97 11.33
N ARG A 212 -7.83 1.89 10.65
CA ARG A 212 -8.04 2.35 9.27
C ARG A 212 -6.74 2.24 8.48
N TYR A 213 -6.81 2.06 7.16
CA TYR A 213 -5.64 1.73 6.32
C TYR A 213 -5.28 2.78 5.27
N LYS A 214 -3.98 2.84 4.99
CA LYS A 214 -3.39 3.33 3.74
C LYS A 214 -2.35 2.33 3.27
N GLN A 215 -2.08 2.30 1.98
CA GLN A 215 -1.29 1.25 1.35
C GLN A 215 0.01 1.82 0.79
N ALA A 216 1.13 1.16 1.09
CA ALA A 216 2.30 1.19 0.22
C ALA A 216 2.03 0.13 -0.86
N GLY A 217 1.26 0.54 -1.86
CA GLY A 217 0.55 -0.35 -2.79
C GLY A 217 1.45 -1.13 -3.74
N ARG A 218 2.35 -0.44 -4.45
CA ARG A 218 2.89 -0.99 -5.71
C ARG A 218 4.23 -1.70 -5.57
N GLY A 219 4.46 -2.64 -6.46
CA GLY A 219 5.78 -3.24 -6.73
C GLY A 219 6.16 -4.43 -5.85
N GLY A 220 5.23 -4.99 -5.08
CA GLY A 220 5.45 -6.29 -4.45
C GLY A 220 6.21 -6.26 -3.12
N ILE A 221 6.35 -5.10 -2.47
CA ILE A 221 7.06 -5.01 -1.18
C ILE A 221 6.37 -5.86 -0.10
N GLY A 222 5.05 -6.03 -0.17
CA GLY A 222 4.32 -6.94 0.73
C GLY A 222 4.76 -8.39 0.59
N THR A 223 5.14 -8.81 -0.62
CA THR A 223 5.69 -10.15 -0.89
C THR A 223 7.07 -10.31 -0.28
N VAL A 224 7.95 -9.31 -0.42
CA VAL A 224 9.27 -9.29 0.25
C VAL A 224 9.10 -9.37 1.77
N PHE A 225 8.12 -8.64 2.31
CA PHE A 225 7.81 -8.63 3.74
C PHE A 225 7.38 -10.01 4.25
N ALA A 226 6.51 -10.69 3.50
CA ALA A 226 6.06 -12.05 3.82
C ALA A 226 7.20 -13.09 3.67
N ASP A 227 8.01 -13.00 2.62
CA ASP A 227 9.16 -13.88 2.36
C ASP A 227 10.23 -13.80 3.46
N LYS A 228 10.40 -12.63 4.07
CA LYS A 228 11.28 -12.45 5.24
C LYS A 228 10.72 -13.03 6.55
N GLY A 229 9.50 -13.55 6.55
CA GLY A 229 8.81 -14.06 7.75
C GLY A 229 8.25 -12.96 8.65
N ILE A 230 8.10 -11.73 8.15
CA ILE A 230 7.56 -10.61 8.93
C ILE A 230 6.03 -10.65 8.84
N ARG A 231 5.38 -10.69 10.00
CA ARG A 231 3.93 -10.53 10.14
C ARG A 231 3.55 -9.07 10.34
N ALA A 232 4.29 -8.36 11.18
CA ALA A 232 4.04 -6.95 11.41
C ALA A 232 5.26 -6.18 11.92
N ILE A 233 5.26 -4.87 11.65
CA ILE A 233 6.11 -3.89 12.34
C ILE A 233 5.18 -2.90 13.03
N VAL A 234 5.33 -2.74 14.33
CA VAL A 234 4.46 -1.93 15.19
C VAL A 234 5.26 -0.75 15.72
N ALA A 235 4.77 0.46 15.50
CA ALA A 235 5.30 1.67 16.13
C ALA A 235 4.35 2.13 17.23
N ARG A 236 4.89 2.36 18.43
CA ARG A 236 4.15 2.85 19.60
C ARG A 236 4.68 4.21 20.04
N TRP A 237 3.82 5.23 19.98
CA TRP A 237 4.17 6.60 20.35
C TRP A 237 2.94 7.40 20.79
N ASP A 238 3.08 8.17 21.88
CA ASP A 238 2.03 9.06 22.39
C ASP A 238 2.41 10.56 22.33
N GLY A 239 1.49 11.46 22.64
CA GLY A 239 1.85 12.87 22.87
C GLY A 239 2.31 13.66 21.64
N VAL A 240 1.68 13.48 20.48
CA VAL A 240 1.92 14.34 19.30
C VAL A 240 1.45 15.77 19.58
N THR A 241 2.39 16.73 19.57
CA THR A 241 2.18 18.17 19.77
C THR A 241 2.75 18.97 18.59
N LEU A 242 2.48 20.29 18.57
CA LEU A 242 3.07 21.22 17.59
C LEU A 242 4.60 21.23 17.62
N ASP A 243 5.19 20.88 18.76
CA ASP A 243 6.63 20.88 18.99
C ASP A 243 7.29 19.51 18.78
N SER A 244 6.52 18.45 18.54
CA SER A 244 7.06 17.08 18.40
C SER A 244 8.14 16.97 17.32
N ASN A 245 8.01 17.73 16.22
CA ASN A 245 8.98 17.72 15.12
C ASN A 245 10.09 18.78 15.29
N ARG A 246 10.08 19.57 16.38
CA ARG A 246 11.04 20.63 16.73
C ARG A 246 11.58 21.43 15.52
N PRO A 247 10.71 22.14 14.77
CA PRO A 247 11.13 22.88 13.59
C PRO A 247 12.11 24.00 13.94
N ALA A 248 13.02 24.33 13.01
CA ALA A 248 14.01 25.39 13.20
C ALA A 248 13.36 26.77 13.39
N ASP A 249 12.22 27.01 12.72
CA ASP A 249 11.43 28.23 12.83
C ASP A 249 9.94 27.88 12.97
N LYS A 250 9.44 27.95 14.21
CA LYS A 250 8.05 27.62 14.55
C LYS A 250 7.06 28.64 13.98
N GLU A 251 7.42 29.92 13.95
CA GLU A 251 6.51 30.98 13.51
C GLU A 251 6.32 30.95 12.00
N THR A 252 7.40 30.75 11.24
CA THR A 252 7.31 30.56 9.79
C THR A 252 6.51 29.32 9.44
N LEU A 253 6.78 28.18 10.10
CA LEU A 253 6.00 26.96 9.86
C LEU A 253 4.51 27.19 10.13
N LYS A 254 4.17 27.84 11.25
CA LYS A 254 2.78 28.15 11.60
C LYS A 254 2.11 29.07 10.57
N ALA A 255 2.82 30.09 10.08
CA ALA A 255 2.32 31.01 9.06
C ALA A 255 2.05 30.27 7.74
N VAL A 256 2.99 29.45 7.27
CA VAL A 256 2.86 28.65 6.03
C VAL A 256 1.75 27.62 6.16
N SER A 257 1.73 26.84 7.25
CA SER A 257 0.67 25.86 7.52
C SER A 257 -0.71 26.50 7.48
N LYS A 258 -0.88 27.68 8.10
CA LYS A 258 -2.16 28.42 8.07
C LYS A 258 -2.52 28.87 6.65
N ALA A 259 -1.56 29.39 5.89
CA ALA A 259 -1.79 29.83 4.52
C ALA A 259 -2.22 28.66 3.62
N TYR A 260 -1.49 27.55 3.64
CA TYR A 260 -1.81 26.36 2.83
C TYR A 260 -3.13 25.72 3.25
N SER A 261 -3.39 25.58 4.55
CA SER A 261 -4.68 25.07 5.03
C SER A 261 -5.85 25.96 4.61
N LYS A 262 -5.67 27.28 4.60
CA LYS A 262 -6.69 28.22 4.13
C LYS A 262 -6.93 28.04 2.63
N GLU A 263 -5.86 28.05 1.84
CA GLU A 263 -5.93 27.90 0.38
C GLU A 263 -6.61 26.59 -0.03
N ILE A 264 -6.21 25.46 0.57
CA ILE A 264 -6.82 24.15 0.32
C ILE A 264 -8.33 24.19 0.62
N ARG A 265 -8.74 24.76 1.76
CA ARG A 265 -10.17 24.83 2.13
C ARG A 265 -10.98 25.75 1.22
N GLU A 266 -10.37 26.82 0.69
CA GLU A 266 -11.03 27.77 -0.20
C GLU A 266 -11.14 27.27 -1.65
N LEU A 267 -10.18 26.45 -2.09
CA LEU A 267 -10.08 25.97 -3.47
C LEU A 267 -10.62 24.55 -3.67
N ASP A 268 -10.50 23.64 -2.70
CA ASP A 268 -10.96 22.25 -2.84
C ASP A 268 -12.43 22.15 -3.29
N PRO A 269 -13.41 22.90 -2.72
CA PRO A 269 -14.80 22.86 -3.18
C PRO A 269 -15.05 23.39 -4.60
N LYS A 270 -14.08 24.07 -5.20
CA LYS A 270 -14.14 24.64 -6.56
C LYS A 270 -13.32 23.83 -7.57
N GLN A 271 -12.60 22.83 -7.10
CA GLN A 271 -11.67 22.02 -7.88
C GLN A 271 -12.05 20.54 -7.77
N ASN A 272 -11.37 19.81 -6.88
CA ASN A 272 -11.39 18.35 -6.87
C ASN A 272 -12.39 17.78 -5.84
N GLU A 273 -12.84 18.59 -4.88
CA GLU A 273 -13.71 18.18 -3.79
C GLU A 273 -13.15 16.95 -3.02
N MET A 274 -11.83 16.88 -2.83
CA MET A 274 -11.13 15.76 -2.19
C MET A 274 -11.69 15.45 -0.81
N SER A 275 -12.04 16.50 -0.06
CA SER A 275 -12.61 16.37 1.28
C SER A 275 -14.01 15.75 1.31
N ARG A 276 -14.71 15.71 0.17
CA ARG A 276 -16.10 15.24 0.04
C ARG A 276 -16.21 13.93 -0.76
N VAL A 277 -15.42 13.78 -1.82
CA VAL A 277 -15.50 12.62 -2.73
C VAL A 277 -14.16 11.92 -2.97
N GLY A 278 -13.08 12.40 -2.35
CA GLY A 278 -11.75 11.82 -2.52
C GLY A 278 -11.31 11.83 -3.98
N THR A 279 -10.57 10.81 -4.40
CA THR A 279 -10.09 10.68 -5.78
C THR A 279 -11.17 10.22 -6.77
N THR A 280 -12.37 9.85 -6.31
CA THR A 280 -13.47 9.34 -7.18
C THR A 280 -13.97 10.36 -8.21
N HIS A 281 -13.66 11.66 -8.03
CA HIS A 281 -13.90 12.71 -9.01
C HIS A 281 -13.16 12.49 -10.35
N LEU A 282 -12.09 11.70 -10.36
CA LEU A 282 -11.31 11.44 -11.57
C LEU A 282 -12.05 10.56 -12.56
N VAL A 283 -12.91 9.63 -12.13
CA VAL A 283 -13.61 8.69 -13.03
C VAL A 283 -14.36 9.40 -14.17
N PRO A 284 -15.29 10.35 -13.91
CA PRO A 284 -15.98 11.05 -14.99
C PRO A 284 -15.02 11.87 -15.84
N ILE A 285 -14.01 12.52 -15.25
CA ILE A 285 -13.03 13.31 -16.01
C ILE A 285 -12.28 12.40 -16.99
N MET A 286 -11.74 11.28 -16.50
CA MET A 286 -11.00 10.34 -17.34
C MET A 286 -11.91 9.77 -18.44
N ASN A 287 -13.17 9.49 -18.12
CA ASN A 287 -14.13 9.00 -19.11
C ASN A 287 -14.47 10.05 -20.19
N ASP A 288 -14.64 11.33 -19.82
CA ASP A 288 -15.00 12.42 -20.73
C ASP A 288 -13.89 12.77 -21.71
N PHE A 289 -12.63 12.44 -21.37
CA PHE A 289 -11.44 12.68 -22.20
C PHE A 289 -10.89 11.39 -22.84
N ASP A 290 -11.66 10.30 -22.89
CA ASP A 290 -11.21 9.00 -23.43
C ASP A 290 -9.91 8.47 -22.78
N LEU A 291 -9.73 8.77 -21.48
CA LEU A 291 -8.57 8.40 -20.67
C LEU A 291 -8.84 7.28 -19.63
N LEU A 292 -10.09 6.86 -19.43
CA LEU A 292 -10.49 5.83 -18.46
C LEU A 292 -10.25 4.41 -19.04
N PRO A 293 -9.27 3.64 -18.54
CA PRO A 293 -9.02 2.29 -19.04
C PRO A 293 -10.25 1.41 -18.94
N THR A 294 -10.64 0.83 -20.07
CA THR A 294 -11.80 -0.05 -20.18
C THR A 294 -11.44 -1.27 -21.00
N HIS A 295 -11.74 -2.46 -20.45
CA HIS A 295 -11.45 -3.77 -21.04
C HIS A 295 -9.97 -3.94 -21.42
N ASN A 296 -9.08 -3.97 -20.42
CA ASN A 296 -7.63 -4.05 -20.57
C ASN A 296 -7.05 -2.94 -21.46
N PHE A 297 -7.43 -1.68 -21.18
CA PHE A 297 -6.99 -0.51 -21.96
C PHE A 297 -7.38 -0.55 -23.46
N ARG A 298 -8.26 -1.47 -23.89
CA ARG A 298 -8.76 -1.52 -25.28
C ARG A 298 -9.55 -0.26 -25.63
N TYR A 299 -10.26 0.29 -24.66
CA TYR A 299 -11.03 1.53 -24.79
C TYR A 299 -10.68 2.53 -23.68
N GLY A 300 -10.98 3.80 -23.95
CA GLY A 300 -10.71 4.93 -23.04
C GLY A 300 -11.95 5.49 -22.35
N SER A 301 -13.13 4.94 -22.64
CA SER A 301 -14.39 5.41 -22.07
C SER A 301 -15.47 4.31 -22.16
N HIS A 302 -16.49 4.42 -21.32
CA HIS A 302 -17.65 3.54 -21.34
C HIS A 302 -18.90 4.24 -20.77
N PRO A 303 -20.10 4.05 -21.35
CA PRO A 303 -21.34 4.65 -20.81
C PRO A 303 -21.64 4.27 -19.36
N GLY A 304 -21.16 3.11 -18.91
CA GLY A 304 -21.29 2.63 -17.53
C GLY A 304 -20.43 3.36 -16.50
N ALA A 305 -19.46 4.20 -16.91
CA ALA A 305 -18.57 4.91 -15.97
C ALA A 305 -19.31 5.80 -14.97
N ASN A 306 -20.48 6.33 -15.36
CA ASN A 306 -21.36 7.11 -14.48
C ASN A 306 -21.84 6.34 -13.24
N ASN A 307 -21.84 5.00 -13.30
CA ASN A 307 -22.26 4.15 -12.19
C ASN A 307 -21.17 3.93 -11.13
N ILE A 308 -19.94 4.39 -11.39
CA ILE A 308 -18.78 4.14 -10.53
C ILE A 308 -17.97 5.41 -10.26
N GLY A 309 -18.52 6.60 -10.55
CA GLY A 309 -17.83 7.87 -10.35
C GLY A 309 -18.22 8.62 -9.07
N ARG A 310 -17.83 9.89 -9.00
CA ARG A 310 -18.06 10.79 -7.86
C ARG A 310 -19.47 10.75 -7.29
N ASP A 311 -20.49 10.81 -8.15
CA ASP A 311 -21.87 11.00 -7.70
C ASP A 311 -22.38 9.76 -6.97
N VAL A 312 -21.93 8.57 -7.40
CA VAL A 312 -22.24 7.31 -6.74
C VAL A 312 -21.53 7.21 -5.40
N TYR A 313 -20.21 7.38 -5.38
CA TYR A 313 -19.43 7.21 -4.16
C TYR A 313 -19.72 8.27 -3.10
N GLN A 314 -20.07 9.50 -3.50
CA GLN A 314 -20.51 10.53 -2.56
C GLN A 314 -21.69 10.05 -1.69
N HIS A 315 -22.60 9.26 -2.26
CA HIS A 315 -23.75 8.73 -1.53
C HIS A 315 -23.43 7.48 -0.70
N LEU A 316 -22.34 6.77 -1.02
CA LEU A 316 -21.91 5.56 -0.32
C LEU A 316 -20.94 5.85 0.84
N PHE A 317 -20.12 6.89 0.73
CA PHE A 317 -19.15 7.23 1.77
C PHE A 317 -19.82 7.61 3.09
N ASP A 318 -19.25 7.12 4.18
CA ASP A 318 -19.67 7.48 5.52
C ASP A 318 -19.39 8.98 5.74
N PRO A 319 -20.40 9.78 6.16
CA PRO A 319 -20.24 11.22 6.27
C PRO A 319 -19.07 11.68 7.14
N GLY A 320 -18.24 12.54 6.57
CA GLY A 320 -17.08 13.12 7.22
C GLY A 320 -15.99 13.48 6.23
N PHE A 321 -14.89 13.99 6.75
CA PHE A 321 -13.68 14.26 6.01
C PHE A 321 -12.53 13.75 6.87
N ASP A 322 -11.84 12.70 6.43
CA ASP A 322 -10.77 12.10 7.20
C ASP A 322 -9.42 12.36 6.52
N GLY A 323 -8.42 12.72 7.32
CA GLY A 323 -7.03 12.72 6.89
C GLY A 323 -6.32 11.47 7.40
N CYS A 324 -5.43 10.91 6.60
CA CYS A 324 -4.50 9.85 7.07
C CYS A 324 -3.50 10.35 8.13
N TRP A 325 -3.50 11.66 8.46
CA TRP A 325 -2.68 12.26 9.51
C TRP A 325 -3.41 13.43 10.19
N LYS A 326 -3.06 13.69 11.46
CA LYS A 326 -3.62 14.79 12.25
C LYS A 326 -3.42 16.12 11.53
N GLY A 327 -4.50 16.89 11.41
CA GLY A 327 -4.50 18.23 10.82
C GLY A 327 -4.33 18.29 9.30
N CYS A 328 -4.32 17.16 8.58
CA CYS A 328 -4.31 17.18 7.13
C CYS A 328 -5.61 17.77 6.57
N THR A 329 -5.53 18.96 5.95
CA THR A 329 -6.71 19.68 5.45
C THR A 329 -7.19 19.24 4.07
N VAL A 330 -6.45 18.38 3.37
CA VAL A 330 -6.92 17.74 2.12
C VAL A 330 -8.04 16.75 2.42
N ALA A 331 -7.92 16.04 3.55
CA ALA A 331 -8.94 15.12 4.08
C ALA A 331 -9.54 14.15 3.05
N CYS A 332 -8.69 13.56 2.20
CA CYS A 332 -9.12 12.69 1.10
C CYS A 332 -9.43 11.25 1.51
N SER A 333 -9.21 10.85 2.77
CA SER A 333 -9.52 9.50 3.20
C SER A 333 -11.02 9.37 3.42
N HIS A 334 -11.63 8.43 2.70
CA HIS A 334 -13.04 8.08 2.81
C HIS A 334 -13.21 6.61 3.16
N GLY A 335 -14.42 6.19 3.51
CA GLY A 335 -14.73 4.79 3.68
C GLY A 335 -16.22 4.53 3.73
N VAL A 336 -16.60 3.28 3.50
CA VAL A 336 -17.99 2.83 3.48
C VAL A 336 -18.25 1.98 4.73
N LYS A 337 -19.23 2.40 5.53
CA LYS A 337 -19.65 1.67 6.73
C LYS A 337 -20.64 0.56 6.40
N ASP A 338 -20.66 -0.46 7.25
CA ASP A 338 -21.64 -1.55 7.23
C ASP A 338 -21.78 -2.25 5.87
N PHE A 339 -20.72 -2.23 5.04
CA PHE A 339 -20.67 -2.97 3.78
C PHE A 339 -20.74 -4.47 4.07
N VAL A 340 -21.43 -5.24 3.24
CA VAL A 340 -21.59 -6.69 3.43
C VAL A 340 -21.06 -7.42 2.20
N PRO A 341 -19.85 -8.01 2.28
CA PRO A 341 -19.29 -8.80 1.18
C PRO A 341 -20.21 -9.96 0.80
N MET A 342 -20.29 -10.26 -0.49
CA MET A 342 -21.07 -11.35 -1.07
C MET A 342 -20.28 -12.66 -1.16
N THR A 343 -18.96 -12.60 -1.20
CA THR A 343 -18.03 -13.72 -1.37
C THR A 343 -16.99 -13.74 -0.25
N GLY A 344 -16.10 -14.74 -0.30
CA GLY A 344 -14.94 -14.83 0.59
C GLY A 344 -15.24 -15.09 2.08
N PRO A 345 -14.20 -15.02 2.94
CA PRO A 345 -14.29 -15.34 4.36
C PRO A 345 -15.12 -14.34 5.17
N TYR A 346 -15.36 -13.14 4.65
CA TYR A 346 -16.18 -12.10 5.28
C TYR A 346 -17.63 -12.06 4.75
N LYS A 347 -18.02 -13.03 3.91
CA LYS A 347 -19.37 -13.13 3.35
C LYS A 347 -20.46 -12.97 4.42
N GLY A 348 -21.41 -12.07 4.17
CA GLY A 348 -22.56 -11.84 5.04
C GLY A 348 -22.23 -11.13 6.36
N ARG A 349 -20.98 -10.69 6.57
CA ARG A 349 -20.56 -9.92 7.76
C ARG A 349 -20.46 -8.45 7.41
N LYS A 350 -20.94 -7.58 8.30
CA LYS A 350 -20.74 -6.14 8.16
C LYS A 350 -19.26 -5.79 8.38
N VAL A 351 -18.68 -5.07 7.43
CA VAL A 351 -17.30 -4.58 7.47
C VAL A 351 -17.27 -3.08 7.19
N PHE A 352 -16.11 -2.47 7.38
CA PHE A 352 -15.86 -1.11 6.95
C PHE A 352 -14.76 -1.15 5.91
N VAL A 353 -14.99 -0.47 4.79
CA VAL A 353 -14.10 -0.47 3.65
C VAL A 353 -13.42 0.90 3.60
N ASP A 354 -12.10 0.93 3.63
CA ASP A 354 -11.33 2.14 3.37
C ASP A 354 -11.31 2.44 1.86
N GLY A 355 -11.56 3.68 1.44
CA GLY A 355 -11.69 4.03 0.02
C GLY A 355 -13.04 3.60 -0.58
N PRO A 356 -13.08 3.30 -1.90
CA PRO A 356 -11.94 3.08 -2.78
C PRO A 356 -11.35 4.40 -3.32
N GLU A 357 -10.11 4.32 -3.79
CA GLU A 357 -9.46 5.40 -4.54
C GLU A 357 -9.70 5.22 -6.06
N TYR A 358 -9.46 6.26 -6.86
CA TYR A 358 -9.64 6.26 -8.33
C TYR A 358 -9.01 5.03 -9.01
N GLU A 359 -7.74 4.76 -8.71
CA GLU A 359 -6.98 3.67 -9.31
C GLU A 359 -7.67 2.31 -9.08
N THR A 360 -8.20 2.09 -7.88
CA THR A 360 -8.94 0.87 -7.57
C THR A 360 -10.27 0.81 -8.33
N ILE A 361 -10.96 1.94 -8.48
CA ILE A 361 -12.22 2.01 -9.23
C ILE A 361 -12.00 1.70 -10.70
N ALA A 362 -10.99 2.30 -11.32
CA ALA A 362 -10.70 2.09 -12.73
C ALA A 362 -10.16 0.67 -12.97
N GLY A 363 -9.18 0.22 -12.18
CA GLY A 363 -8.52 -1.09 -12.35
C GLY A 363 -9.43 -2.27 -12.02
N CYS A 364 -10.10 -2.25 -10.86
CA CYS A 364 -11.02 -3.30 -10.43
C CYS A 364 -12.47 -3.10 -10.92
N GLY A 365 -12.70 -2.09 -11.76
CA GLY A 365 -13.99 -1.75 -12.32
C GLY A 365 -13.95 -1.70 -13.85
N SER A 366 -13.81 -0.49 -14.41
CA SER A 366 -13.90 -0.27 -15.86
C SER A 366 -12.92 -1.13 -16.65
N ASN A 367 -11.68 -1.29 -16.17
CA ASN A 367 -10.64 -2.01 -16.86
C ASN A 367 -10.96 -3.52 -17.01
N ILE A 368 -11.71 -4.10 -16.07
CA ILE A 368 -12.23 -5.48 -16.13
C ILE A 368 -13.69 -5.56 -16.62
N GLY A 369 -14.28 -4.45 -17.06
CA GLY A 369 -15.65 -4.38 -17.58
C GLY A 369 -16.74 -4.42 -16.50
N VAL A 370 -16.42 -4.12 -15.24
CA VAL A 370 -17.36 -4.12 -14.12
C VAL A 370 -17.75 -2.68 -13.76
N PHE A 371 -19.03 -2.36 -13.90
CA PHE A 371 -19.60 -1.04 -13.58
C PHE A 371 -20.56 -1.09 -12.39
N ASP A 372 -20.23 -1.93 -11.40
CA ASP A 372 -20.98 -2.10 -10.16
C ASP A 372 -20.13 -1.64 -8.96
N PRO A 373 -20.50 -0.51 -8.30
CA PRO A 373 -19.69 0.07 -7.24
C PRO A 373 -19.55 -0.86 -6.02
N PHE A 374 -20.51 -1.77 -5.79
CA PHE A 374 -20.47 -2.71 -4.67
C PHE A 374 -19.48 -3.85 -4.91
N THR A 375 -19.35 -4.34 -6.16
CA THR A 375 -18.28 -5.28 -6.51
C THR A 375 -16.90 -4.64 -6.34
N ILE A 376 -16.74 -3.39 -6.79
CA ILE A 376 -15.47 -2.66 -6.65
C ILE A 376 -15.10 -2.47 -5.17
N LEU A 377 -16.08 -2.12 -4.33
CA LEU A 377 -15.90 -2.04 -2.88
C LEU A 377 -15.46 -3.39 -2.27
N GLU A 378 -16.03 -4.49 -2.74
CA GLU A 378 -15.66 -5.83 -2.28
C GLU A 378 -14.25 -6.22 -2.72
N MET A 379 -13.87 -5.95 -3.97
CA MET A 379 -12.50 -6.16 -4.45
C MET A 379 -11.50 -5.32 -3.67
N ASN A 380 -11.79 -4.03 -3.45
CA ASN A 380 -10.96 -3.14 -2.63
C ASN A 380 -10.77 -3.68 -1.21
N PHE A 381 -11.87 -4.06 -0.54
CA PHE A 381 -11.83 -4.64 0.80
C PHE A 381 -10.96 -5.90 0.87
N TYR A 382 -11.09 -6.79 -0.11
CA TYR A 382 -10.30 -8.01 -0.13
C TYR A 382 -8.84 -7.80 -0.54
N CYS A 383 -8.53 -6.83 -1.41
CA CYS A 383 -7.15 -6.41 -1.66
C CYS A 383 -6.47 -5.93 -0.37
N ASP A 384 -7.16 -5.11 0.44
CA ASP A 384 -6.65 -4.69 1.75
C ASP A 384 -6.49 -5.87 2.71
N ALA A 385 -7.50 -6.73 2.83
CA ALA A 385 -7.45 -7.89 3.72
C ALA A 385 -6.33 -8.87 3.34
N TYR A 386 -6.09 -9.05 2.05
CA TYR A 386 -5.12 -9.98 1.49
C TYR A 386 -3.74 -9.38 1.24
N GLY A 387 -3.59 -8.06 1.38
CA GLY A 387 -2.34 -7.34 1.12
C GLY A 387 -1.93 -7.39 -0.34
N LEU A 388 -2.81 -6.97 -1.25
CA LEU A 388 -2.60 -7.01 -2.71
C LEU A 388 -2.78 -5.61 -3.33
N ASP A 389 -1.90 -5.26 -4.28
CA ASP A 389 -2.01 -4.02 -5.06
C ASP A 389 -3.25 -4.03 -5.96
N THR A 390 -4.23 -3.16 -5.70
CA THR A 390 -5.46 -3.07 -6.51
C THR A 390 -5.20 -2.76 -7.98
N ILE A 391 -4.15 -1.98 -8.31
CA ILE A 391 -3.80 -1.65 -9.70
C ILE A 391 -3.34 -2.91 -10.42
N SER A 392 -2.33 -3.58 -9.85
CA SER A 392 -1.80 -4.81 -10.44
C SER A 392 -2.82 -5.94 -10.45
N VAL A 393 -3.70 -6.05 -9.45
CA VAL A 393 -4.83 -7.01 -9.46
C VAL A 393 -5.77 -6.70 -10.63
N GLY A 394 -6.24 -5.46 -10.74
CA GLY A 394 -7.17 -5.04 -11.80
C GLY A 394 -6.60 -5.26 -13.20
N THR A 395 -5.39 -4.74 -13.44
CA THR A 395 -4.71 -4.86 -14.74
C THR A 395 -4.35 -6.32 -15.07
N SER A 396 -3.94 -7.14 -14.08
CA SER A 396 -3.64 -8.55 -14.33
C SER A 396 -4.90 -9.36 -14.67
N ILE A 397 -6.01 -9.12 -13.97
CA ILE A 397 -7.30 -9.75 -14.30
C ILE A 397 -7.76 -9.31 -15.69
N ALA A 398 -7.65 -8.01 -16.02
CA ALA A 398 -8.03 -7.48 -17.33
C ALA A 398 -7.24 -8.14 -18.46
N PHE A 399 -5.92 -8.28 -18.31
CA PHE A 399 -5.06 -8.99 -19.27
C PHE A 399 -5.48 -10.46 -19.45
N ALA A 400 -5.79 -11.15 -18.35
CA ALA A 400 -6.27 -12.53 -18.41
C ALA A 400 -7.63 -12.64 -19.13
N MET A 401 -8.54 -11.69 -18.89
CA MET A 401 -9.83 -11.61 -19.59
C MET A 401 -9.66 -11.40 -21.10
N GLU A 402 -8.75 -10.50 -21.50
CA GLU A 402 -8.47 -10.29 -22.92
C GLU A 402 -7.83 -11.53 -23.58
N CYS A 403 -6.87 -12.16 -22.91
CA CYS A 403 -6.30 -13.44 -23.38
C CYS A 403 -7.38 -14.52 -23.57
N PHE A 404 -8.38 -14.56 -22.69
CA PHE A 404 -9.50 -15.50 -22.77
C PHE A 404 -10.43 -15.19 -23.95
N GLU A 405 -10.81 -13.93 -24.15
CA GLU A 405 -11.63 -13.51 -25.31
C GLU A 405 -10.95 -13.77 -26.65
N LEU A 406 -9.62 -13.61 -26.71
CA LEU A 406 -8.81 -13.88 -27.90
C LEU A 406 -8.52 -15.38 -28.11
N GLY A 407 -8.94 -16.25 -27.19
CA GLY A 407 -8.71 -17.69 -27.27
C GLY A 407 -7.28 -18.14 -26.99
N LEU A 408 -6.43 -17.25 -26.45
CA LEU A 408 -5.07 -17.58 -26.00
C LEU A 408 -5.09 -18.47 -24.76
N ILE A 409 -6.11 -18.30 -23.92
CA ILE A 409 -6.46 -19.21 -22.83
C ILE A 409 -7.93 -19.59 -22.93
N ASN A 410 -8.34 -20.66 -22.25
CA ASN A 410 -9.71 -21.17 -22.30
C ASN A 410 -10.13 -21.76 -20.94
N THR A 411 -11.37 -22.21 -20.83
CA THR A 411 -11.94 -22.74 -19.58
C THR A 411 -11.20 -23.96 -19.03
N THR A 412 -10.49 -24.72 -19.86
CA THR A 412 -9.66 -25.83 -19.39
C THR A 412 -8.42 -25.29 -18.66
N HIS A 413 -7.76 -24.27 -19.21
CA HIS A 413 -6.61 -23.64 -18.57
C HIS A 413 -6.98 -22.93 -17.26
N THR A 414 -8.16 -22.29 -17.22
CA THR A 414 -8.60 -21.50 -16.06
C THR A 414 -9.25 -22.33 -14.95
N GLY A 415 -9.30 -23.66 -15.07
CA GLY A 415 -9.98 -24.52 -14.09
C GLY A 415 -11.49 -24.34 -14.05
N GLY A 416 -12.09 -23.94 -15.17
CA GLY A 416 -13.53 -23.70 -15.33
C GLY A 416 -13.99 -22.27 -15.04
N VAL A 417 -13.09 -21.37 -14.67
CA VAL A 417 -13.42 -19.96 -14.44
C VAL A 417 -13.64 -19.26 -15.79
N ASP A 418 -14.81 -18.67 -16.00
CA ASP A 418 -15.13 -17.87 -17.18
C ASP A 418 -14.56 -16.46 -17.03
N LEU A 419 -13.61 -16.10 -17.89
CA LEU A 419 -12.92 -14.81 -17.87
C LEU A 419 -13.42 -13.86 -18.98
N SER A 420 -14.69 -13.94 -19.35
CA SER A 420 -15.33 -12.90 -20.15
C SER A 420 -15.33 -11.55 -19.40
N PHE A 421 -15.09 -10.43 -20.10
CA PHE A 421 -15.15 -9.10 -19.48
C PHE A 421 -16.49 -8.86 -18.79
N GLY A 422 -16.45 -8.19 -17.63
CA GLY A 422 -17.61 -7.93 -16.80
C GLY A 422 -18.08 -9.09 -15.91
N ASN A 423 -17.43 -10.27 -15.98
CA ASN A 423 -17.74 -11.37 -15.08
C ASN A 423 -17.18 -11.12 -13.66
N ARG A 424 -17.94 -10.35 -12.87
CA ARG A 424 -17.59 -9.95 -11.50
C ARG A 424 -17.33 -11.11 -10.54
N LEU A 425 -18.05 -12.22 -10.67
CA LEU A 425 -17.91 -13.36 -9.76
C LEU A 425 -16.60 -14.09 -10.01
N SER A 426 -16.20 -14.24 -11.28
CA SER A 426 -14.89 -14.78 -11.65
C SER A 426 -13.76 -13.88 -11.16
N ALA A 427 -13.88 -12.55 -11.30
CA ALA A 427 -12.86 -11.61 -10.80
C ALA A 427 -12.66 -11.72 -9.28
N LEU A 428 -13.76 -11.77 -8.51
CA LEU A 428 -13.71 -11.98 -7.06
C LEU A 428 -13.13 -13.35 -6.69
N GLU A 429 -13.47 -14.41 -7.43
CA GLU A 429 -12.91 -15.75 -7.19
C GLU A 429 -11.41 -15.80 -7.46
N LEU A 430 -10.93 -15.18 -8.54
CA LEU A 430 -9.48 -15.07 -8.80
C LEU A 430 -8.76 -14.34 -7.67
N LEU A 431 -9.34 -13.25 -7.15
CA LEU A 431 -8.79 -12.53 -6.00
C LEU A 431 -8.71 -13.41 -4.74
N HIS A 432 -9.72 -14.24 -4.48
CA HIS A 432 -9.67 -15.19 -3.37
C HIS A 432 -8.66 -16.32 -3.61
N GLN A 433 -8.51 -16.79 -4.84
CA GLN A 433 -7.51 -17.79 -5.22
C GLN A 433 -6.08 -17.27 -5.04
N MET A 434 -5.81 -16.00 -5.36
CA MET A 434 -4.53 -15.34 -5.06
C MET A 434 -4.20 -15.42 -3.56
N ALA A 435 -5.18 -15.15 -2.70
CA ALA A 435 -5.01 -15.22 -1.25
C ALA A 435 -4.76 -16.65 -0.73
N ARG A 436 -5.32 -17.66 -1.39
CA ARG A 436 -5.15 -19.08 -1.03
C ARG A 436 -3.93 -19.73 -1.68
N GLY A 437 -3.32 -19.08 -2.68
CA GLY A 437 -2.21 -19.62 -3.45
C GLY A 437 -2.59 -20.83 -4.31
N GLU A 438 -3.82 -20.86 -4.82
CA GLU A 438 -4.34 -22.00 -5.59
C GLU A 438 -4.97 -21.56 -6.91
N GLY A 439 -5.30 -22.55 -7.75
CA GLY A 439 -6.07 -22.35 -8.97
C GLY A 439 -5.41 -21.39 -9.96
N PHE A 440 -6.23 -20.77 -10.80
CA PHE A 440 -5.76 -19.82 -11.81
C PHE A 440 -5.38 -18.47 -11.20
N GLY A 441 -5.96 -18.11 -10.06
CA GLY A 441 -5.57 -16.89 -9.32
C GLY A 441 -4.11 -16.88 -8.89
N ALA A 442 -3.52 -18.04 -8.56
CA ALA A 442 -2.08 -18.14 -8.27
C ALA A 442 -1.20 -17.74 -9.46
N ILE A 443 -1.67 -17.96 -10.70
CA ILE A 443 -0.98 -17.54 -11.93
C ILE A 443 -1.19 -16.04 -12.16
N VAL A 444 -2.43 -15.56 -12.03
CA VAL A 444 -2.77 -14.14 -12.24
C VAL A 444 -2.02 -13.24 -11.25
N GLY A 445 -1.86 -13.67 -10.00
CA GLY A 445 -1.11 -12.95 -8.98
C GLY A 445 0.39 -12.83 -9.22
N GLN A 446 0.94 -13.47 -10.27
CA GLN A 446 2.35 -13.28 -10.64
C GLN A 446 2.59 -12.01 -11.46
N GLY A 447 1.53 -11.29 -11.84
CA GLY A 447 1.62 -10.08 -12.67
C GLY A 447 1.73 -10.36 -14.17
N VAL A 448 1.48 -9.34 -14.98
CA VAL A 448 1.35 -9.45 -16.45
C VAL A 448 2.60 -10.02 -17.09
N ARG A 449 3.79 -9.56 -16.68
CA ARG A 449 5.05 -10.05 -17.23
C ARG A 449 5.22 -11.55 -17.07
N ARG A 450 4.91 -12.08 -15.87
CA ARG A 450 5.08 -13.50 -15.59
C ARG A 450 3.96 -14.34 -16.20
N MET A 451 2.73 -13.82 -16.25
CA MET A 451 1.63 -14.46 -16.98
C MET A 451 1.97 -14.69 -18.45
N LYS A 452 2.53 -13.68 -19.15
CA LYS A 452 2.97 -13.82 -20.55
C LYS A 452 3.89 -15.04 -20.73
N GLN A 453 4.88 -15.20 -19.86
CA GLN A 453 5.84 -16.32 -19.90
C GLN A 453 5.17 -17.67 -19.63
N ILE A 454 4.24 -17.72 -18.67
CA ILE A 454 3.51 -18.94 -18.31
C ILE A 454 2.59 -19.35 -19.46
N PHE A 455 1.82 -18.42 -20.01
CA PHE A 455 0.86 -18.70 -21.08
C PHE A 455 1.55 -19.14 -22.37
N GLU A 456 2.68 -18.53 -22.72
CA GLU A 456 3.49 -18.97 -23.86
C GLU A 456 3.99 -20.41 -23.66
N LYS A 457 4.65 -20.66 -22.52
CA LYS A 457 5.31 -21.94 -22.25
C LYS A 457 4.34 -23.09 -22.00
N GLU A 458 3.26 -22.85 -21.26
CA GLU A 458 2.36 -23.89 -20.76
C GLU A 458 1.09 -24.03 -21.59
N TYR A 459 0.62 -22.94 -22.20
CA TYR A 459 -0.65 -22.92 -22.95
C TYR A 459 -0.46 -22.71 -24.46
N GLY A 460 0.77 -22.46 -24.92
CA GLY A 460 1.07 -22.21 -26.33
C GLY A 460 0.47 -20.91 -26.85
N ALA A 461 0.22 -19.94 -25.97
CA ALA A 461 -0.30 -18.63 -26.34
C ALA A 461 0.72 -17.86 -27.19
N ASP A 462 0.24 -17.10 -28.18
CA ASP A 462 1.09 -16.31 -29.07
C ASP A 462 1.79 -15.17 -28.30
N PRO A 463 3.14 -15.18 -28.21
CA PRO A 463 3.87 -14.17 -27.46
C PRO A 463 3.78 -12.77 -28.06
N GLU A 464 3.60 -12.63 -29.38
CA GLU A 464 3.47 -11.30 -30.01
C GLU A 464 2.13 -10.66 -29.68
N ILE A 465 1.03 -11.43 -29.71
CA ILE A 465 -0.29 -10.91 -29.30
C ILE A 465 -0.25 -10.50 -27.82
N MET A 466 0.31 -11.35 -26.95
CA MET A 466 0.40 -11.05 -25.52
C MET A 466 1.29 -9.83 -25.21
N LYS A 467 2.30 -9.56 -26.04
CA LYS A 467 3.15 -8.38 -25.92
C LYS A 467 2.39 -7.09 -26.24
N ASP A 468 1.49 -7.12 -27.22
CA ASP A 468 0.71 -5.95 -27.64
C ASP A 468 -0.37 -5.56 -26.63
N ILE A 469 -0.97 -6.54 -25.94
CA ILE A 469 -2.06 -6.32 -24.97
C ILE A 469 -1.58 -6.31 -23.51
N GLY A 470 -0.34 -6.71 -23.25
CA GLY A 470 0.21 -6.83 -21.90
C GLY A 470 0.65 -5.51 -21.31
N MET A 471 -0.27 -4.80 -20.65
CA MET A 471 -0.10 -3.44 -20.10
C MET A 471 0.83 -3.37 -18.87
N GLU A 472 2.12 -3.55 -19.09
CA GLU A 472 3.20 -3.39 -18.10
C GLU A 472 4.42 -2.68 -18.68
N SER A 473 5.16 -1.97 -17.82
CA SER A 473 6.47 -1.38 -18.13
C SER A 473 7.47 -1.82 -17.08
N LYS A 474 8.62 -2.36 -17.51
CA LYS A 474 9.69 -2.91 -16.66
C LYS A 474 9.22 -3.95 -15.63
N GLY A 475 8.03 -4.53 -15.80
CA GLY A 475 7.47 -5.61 -14.99
C GLY A 475 6.35 -5.14 -14.08
N LEU A 476 6.08 -3.83 -14.08
CA LEU A 476 5.05 -3.22 -13.26
C LEU A 476 3.86 -2.86 -14.14
N GLU A 477 2.66 -3.25 -13.72
CA GLU A 477 1.42 -2.93 -14.43
C GLU A 477 1.24 -1.42 -14.60
N PHE A 478 0.56 -0.99 -15.65
CA PHE A 478 0.22 0.42 -15.81
C PHE A 478 -0.76 0.85 -14.72
N SER A 479 -0.63 2.09 -14.23
CA SER A 479 -1.73 2.72 -13.47
C SER A 479 -2.86 3.12 -14.43
N GLU A 480 -3.99 3.53 -13.88
CA GLU A 480 -5.23 3.53 -14.62
C GLU A 480 -5.45 4.82 -15.41
N TYR A 481 -4.52 5.13 -16.31
CA TYR A 481 -4.61 6.24 -17.26
C TYR A 481 -4.22 5.76 -18.65
N MET A 482 -5.17 5.79 -19.57
CA MET A 482 -4.87 5.63 -21.00
C MET A 482 -3.95 6.76 -21.46
N THR A 483 -2.94 6.42 -22.26
CA THR A 483 -1.84 7.33 -22.59
C THR A 483 -1.97 7.96 -23.97
N LYS A 484 -2.99 7.55 -24.74
CA LYS A 484 -3.13 7.85 -26.18
C LYS A 484 -3.10 9.35 -26.49
N GLU A 485 -3.67 10.17 -25.62
CA GLU A 485 -3.78 11.62 -25.85
C GLU A 485 -2.67 12.45 -25.18
N SER A 486 -1.75 11.83 -24.45
CA SER A 486 -0.73 12.54 -23.68
C SER A 486 0.66 11.92 -23.87
N LEU A 487 1.47 12.54 -24.74
CA LEU A 487 2.89 12.20 -24.88
C LEU A 487 3.65 12.36 -23.56
N ALA A 488 3.25 13.31 -22.71
CA ALA A 488 3.82 13.47 -21.38
C ALA A 488 3.51 12.26 -20.49
N GLN A 489 2.29 11.71 -20.55
CA GLN A 489 1.93 10.49 -19.81
C GLN A 489 2.66 9.25 -20.36
N GLN A 490 2.79 9.12 -21.69
CA GLN A 490 3.58 8.05 -22.31
C GLN A 490 5.04 8.10 -21.85
N GLY A 491 5.66 9.28 -21.89
CA GLY A 491 7.00 9.50 -21.35
C GLY A 491 7.06 9.23 -19.85
N GLY A 492 6.02 9.60 -19.10
CA GLY A 492 5.89 9.31 -17.68
C GLY A 492 5.98 7.83 -17.35
N TYR A 493 5.20 6.98 -18.02
CA TYR A 493 5.30 5.52 -17.85
C TYR A 493 6.62 4.95 -18.36
N GLY A 494 7.05 5.32 -19.57
CA GLY A 494 8.26 4.77 -20.16
C GLY A 494 9.53 5.11 -19.37
N LEU A 495 9.61 6.31 -18.80
CA LEU A 495 10.78 6.81 -18.07
C LEU A 495 10.68 6.65 -16.54
N ALA A 496 9.55 6.18 -16.01
CA ALA A 496 9.42 5.90 -14.59
C ALA A 496 10.50 4.89 -14.15
N LEU A 497 11.30 5.26 -13.15
CA LEU A 497 12.43 4.44 -12.69
C LEU A 497 11.98 3.08 -12.14
N LYS A 498 10.80 3.04 -11.53
CA LYS A 498 10.29 1.90 -10.75
C LYS A 498 9.50 0.88 -11.58
N GLY A 499 9.23 1.18 -12.85
CA GLY A 499 8.16 0.52 -13.61
C GLY A 499 7.52 1.48 -14.57
#